data_AF-A0A935JL40-F1
#
_entry.id   AF-A0A935JL40-F1
#
_cell.length_a   1.000
_cell.length_b   1.000
_cell.length_c   1.000
_cell.angle_alpha   90.00
_cell.angle_beta   90.00
_cell.angle_gamma   90.00
#
_symmetry.space_group_name_H-M   'P 1'
#
loop_
_entity.id
_entity.type
_entity.pdbx_description
1 polymer ?
#
loop_
_entity_poly.entity_id
_entity_poly.type
_entity_poly.pdbx_seq_one_letter_code
_entity_poly.pdbx_strand_id
1 'polypeptide(L)' 'MDNGPEFVSKTGAGMGIANEIEFNYIQQGKPTQNAYRRRFNKTYRGGILDALSVLIVLMK' A
#
# COMPACT_ATOMS: atom_id res chain seq x y z
N MET A 1 2.63 -1.89 -8.23
CA MET A 1 2.49 -2.76 -7.04
C MET A 1 3.81 -2.80 -6.28
N ASP A 2 3.78 -3.04 -4.98
CA ASP A 2 5.01 -3.34 -4.23
C ASP A 2 5.52 -4.73 -4.60
N ASN A 3 6.78 -5.03 -4.30
CA ASN A 3 7.39 -6.35 -4.46
C ASN A 3 7.12 -7.27 -3.26
N GLY A 4 6.06 -7.00 -2.50
CA GLY A 4 5.64 -7.85 -1.38
C GLY A 4 5.22 -9.23 -1.88
N PRO A 5 5.50 -10.32 -1.14
CA PRO A 5 5.14 -11.68 -1.52
C PRO A 5 3.64 -11.86 -1.76
N GLU A 6 2.79 -11.06 -1.10
CA GLU A 6 1.36 -11.01 -1.31
C GLU A 6 0.98 -10.58 -2.74
N PHE A 7 1.81 -9.74 -3.39
CA PHE A 7 1.58 -9.23 -4.74
C PHE A 7 2.32 -10.00 -5.83
N VAL A 8 3.42 -10.67 -5.49
CA VAL A 8 4.24 -11.46 -6.44
C VAL A 8 3.78 -12.93 -6.52
N SER A 9 2.72 -13.30 -5.82
CA SER A 9 2.23 -14.68 -5.78
C SER A 9 1.70 -15.17 -7.14
N LYS A 10 1.81 -16.48 -7.40
CA LYS A 10 1.23 -17.13 -8.59
C LYS A 10 -0.29 -16.91 -8.68
N THR A 11 -0.96 -16.89 -7.54
CA THR A 11 -2.40 -16.61 -7.45
C THR A 11 -2.72 -15.21 -7.96
N GLY A 12 -1.94 -14.20 -7.55
CA GLY A 12 -2.06 -12.84 -8.06
C GLY A 12 -1.87 -12.80 -9.57
N ALA A 13 -0.78 -13.38 -10.08
CA ALA A 13 -0.52 -13.44 -11.52
C ALA A 13 -1.67 -14.09 -12.31
N GLY A 14 -2.25 -15.19 -11.79
CA GLY A 14 -3.42 -15.84 -12.39
C GLY A 14 -4.65 -14.94 -12.43
N MET A 15 -4.91 -14.17 -11.37
CA MET A 15 -5.98 -13.16 -11.36
C MET A 15 -5.73 -12.06 -12.39
N GLY A 16 -4.48 -11.61 -12.54
CA GLY A 16 -4.10 -10.62 -13.55
C GLY A 16 -4.43 -11.09 -14.97
N ILE A 17 -4.05 -12.31 -15.31
CA ILE A 17 -4.35 -12.92 -16.62
C ILE A 17 -5.86 -13.03 -16.84
N ALA A 18 -6.60 -13.55 -15.85
CA ALA A 18 -8.05 -13.75 -15.97
C ALA A 18 -8.85 -12.45 -16.14
N ASN A 19 -8.30 -11.32 -15.71
CA ASN A 19 -8.95 -10.01 -15.77
C ASN A 19 -8.28 -9.04 -16.76
N GLU A 20 -7.32 -9.51 -17.57
CA GLU A 20 -6.55 -8.69 -18.51
C GLU A 20 -5.84 -7.49 -17.83
N ILE A 21 -5.36 -7.71 -16.60
CA ILE A 21 -4.64 -6.71 -15.80
C ILE A 21 -3.14 -6.99 -15.84
N GLU A 22 -2.37 -5.99 -16.26
CA GLU A 22 -0.91 -6.00 -16.18
C GLU A 22 -0.43 -5.39 -14.84
N PHE A 23 0.36 -6.17 -14.09
CA PHE A 23 0.98 -5.68 -12.86
C PHE A 23 2.32 -5.02 -13.10
N ASN A 24 2.35 -3.70 -12.94
CA ASN A 24 3.58 -2.91 -12.94
C ASN A 24 4.15 -2.79 -11.53
N TYR A 25 5.27 -3.46 -11.28
CA TYR A 25 5.95 -3.45 -9.98
C TYR A 25 6.87 -2.23 -9.81
N ILE A 26 7.05 -1.80 -8.56
CA ILE A 26 8.00 -0.73 -8.26
C ILE A 26 9.43 -1.20 -8.56
N GLN A 27 10.19 -0.32 -9.19
CA GLN A 27 11.59 -0.55 -9.51
C GLN A 27 12.47 0.07 -8.43
N GLN A 28 13.50 -0.64 -8.01
CA GLN A 28 14.52 -0.08 -7.12
C GLN A 28 15.17 1.15 -7.77
N GLY A 29 15.51 2.14 -6.94
CA GLY A 29 16.10 3.39 -7.41
C GLY A 29 15.12 4.37 -8.09
N LYS A 30 13.82 4.02 -8.22
CA LYS A 30 12.78 4.94 -8.74
C LYS A 30 11.82 5.41 -7.64
N PRO A 31 12.25 6.33 -6.76
CA PRO A 31 11.46 6.74 -5.60
C PRO A 31 10.13 7.37 -5.99
N THR A 32 10.02 8.01 -7.15
CA THR A 32 8.80 8.67 -7.64
C THR A 32 7.64 7.70 -7.89
N GLN A 33 7.90 6.45 -8.27
CA GLN A 33 6.85 5.43 -8.50
C GLN A 33 6.02 5.13 -7.24
N ASN A 34 6.57 5.41 -6.06
CA ASN A 34 5.89 5.21 -4.78
C ASN A 34 5.42 6.52 -4.12
N ALA A 35 5.49 7.66 -4.81
CA ALA A 35 5.18 8.97 -4.23
C ALA A 35 3.73 9.08 -3.74
N TYR A 36 2.77 8.62 -4.56
CA TYR A 36 1.34 8.66 -4.21
C TYR A 36 1.05 7.85 -2.94
N ARG A 37 1.48 6.59 -2.89
CA ARG A 37 1.29 5.71 -1.74
C ARG A 37 1.90 6.29 -0.46
N ARG A 38 3.10 6.87 -0.54
CA ARG A 38 3.74 7.54 0.61
C ARG A 38 2.93 8.74 1.10
N ARG A 39 2.44 9.60 0.20
CA ARG A 39 1.59 10.75 0.55
C ARG A 39 0.27 10.31 1.19
N PHE A 40 -0.38 9.31 0.60
CA PHE A 40 -1.60 8.73 1.14
C PHE A 40 -1.38 8.17 2.53
N ASN A 41 -0.37 7.30 2.71
CA ASN A 41 -0.06 6.69 4.00
C ASN A 41 0.32 7.71 5.08
N LYS A 42 1.00 8.81 4.71
CA LYS A 42 1.28 9.91 5.63
C LYS A 42 0.00 10.59 6.10
N THR A 43 -0.89 10.90 5.16
CA THR A 43 -2.17 11.57 5.46
C THR A 43 -3.10 10.67 6.28
N TYR A 44 -3.19 9.39 5.92
CA TYR A 44 -4.02 8.42 6.62
C TYR A 44 -3.55 8.19 8.07
N ARG A 45 -2.23 8.08 8.29
CA ARG A 45 -1.68 7.98 9.65
C ARG A 45 -1.97 9.24 10.46
N GLY A 46 -1.62 10.40 9.93
CA GLY A 46 -1.79 11.68 10.63
C GLY A 46 -3.23 12.10 10.87
N GLY A 47 -4.16 11.66 10.01
CA GLY A 47 -5.58 12.03 10.12
C GLY A 47 -6.40 11.01 10.92
N ILE A 48 -6.26 9.73 10.61
CA ILE A 48 -7.14 8.69 11.14
C ILE A 48 -6.50 7.95 12.30
N LEU A 49 -5.27 7.48 12.13
CA LEU A 49 -4.62 6.68 13.17
C LEU A 49 -4.20 7.53 14.36
N ASP A 50 -3.80 8.79 14.15
CA ASP A 50 -3.53 9.74 15.23
C ASP A 50 -4.83 10.14 15.96
N ALA A 51 -5.95 10.26 15.26
CA ALA A 51 -7.24 10.53 15.92
C ALA A 51 -7.70 9.35 16.79
N LEU A 52 -7.49 8.12 16.33
CA LEU A 52 -7.85 6.90 17.07
C LEU A 52 -6.91 6.62 18.25
N SER A 53 -5.62 6.96 18.14
CA SER A 53 -4.66 6.75 19.23
C SER A 53 -4.95 7.66 20.43
N VAL A 54 -5.43 8.89 20.20
CA VAL A 54 -5.92 9.77 21.27
C VAL A 54 -7.12 9.15 22.00
N LEU A 55 -8.04 8.51 21.28
CA LEU A 55 -9.19 7.84 21.88
C LEU A 55 -8.78 6.65 22.77
N ILE A 56 -7.77 5.87 22.35
CA ILE A 56 -7.25 4.73 23.11
C ILE A 56 -6.51 5.17 24.39
N VAL A 57 -5.86 6.34 24.38
CA VAL A 57 -5.20 6.91 25.57
C VAL A 57 -6.22 7.53 26.53
N LEU A 58 -7.33 8.09 26.03
CA LEU A 58 -8.41 8.64 26.85
C LEU A 58 -9.33 7.58 27.46
N MET A 59 -9.31 6.35 26.93
CA MET A 59 -10.09 5.21 27.44
C MET A 59 -9.30 4.30 28.39
N LYS A 60 -8.11 4.72 28.83
CA LYS A 60 -7.31 4.10 29.89
C LYS A 60 -7.26 5.01 31.11
#